data_AF-A0A522LXJ4-F1
#
_entry.id   AF-A0A522LXJ4-F1
#
_cell.length_a   1.000
_cell.length_b   1.000
_cell.length_c   1.000
_cell.angle_alpha   90.00
_cell.angle_beta   90.00
_cell.angle_gamma   90.00
#
_symmetry.space_group_name_H-M   'P 1'
#
loop_
_entity.id
_entity.type
_entity.pdbx_description
1 polymer ?
#
loop_
_entity_poly.entity_id
_entity_poly.type
_entity_poly.pdbx_seq_one_letter_code
_entity_poly.pdbx_strand_id
1 'polypeptide(L)'
;MPTTRNHELKSMERFASKYDLEFRPKTYWPEVDDRLRWLVSRVKGEARRREAMARVEAGGLIALEAWMVEQDIGEGSKRALQRLDPGLRGGEDLPDCARREVEIARIWFTRTVHREVTSVRARPAGDRIRYRVVDEYCESTPYTFAVTPKSSRLPLTFRQLVNLIDTATVPGGWFDGGGLVLLFWDDWMRGERDRETQRGSIEVSSRFYPRLSAWYEDAFEEWCREANPNPAGRERAAAPGDRPE
;
A
#
# COMPACT_ATOMS: atom_id res chain seq x y z
N MET A 1 2.74 -14.98 -19.81
CA MET A 1 3.30 -14.17 -18.70
C MET A 1 3.15 -14.98 -17.43
N PRO A 2 4.15 -15.02 -16.53
CA PRO A 2 3.94 -15.64 -15.23
C PRO A 2 2.82 -14.87 -14.53
N THR A 3 1.75 -15.57 -14.16
CA THR A 3 0.63 -15.00 -13.39
C THR A 3 1.12 -14.53 -12.03
N THR A 4 0.66 -13.37 -11.55
CA THR A 4 0.97 -12.75 -10.25
C THR A 4 1.01 -13.75 -9.09
N ARG A 5 0.09 -14.73 -9.11
CA ARG A 5 -0.01 -15.84 -8.16
C ARG A 5 1.25 -16.72 -8.03
N ASN A 6 2.04 -16.87 -9.10
CA ASN A 6 3.30 -17.64 -9.08
C ASN A 6 4.48 -16.84 -8.50
N HIS A 7 4.43 -15.52 -8.54
CA HIS A 7 5.44 -14.65 -7.92
C HIS A 7 5.18 -14.55 -6.41
N GLU A 8 3.91 -14.40 -6.01
CA GLU A 8 3.48 -14.32 -4.60
C GLU A 8 3.90 -15.54 -3.77
N LEU A 9 3.60 -16.76 -4.24
CA LEU A 9 3.96 -17.99 -3.53
C LEU A 9 5.49 -18.13 -3.38
N LYS A 10 6.26 -17.72 -4.39
CA LYS A 10 7.73 -17.78 -4.36
C LYS A 10 8.33 -16.77 -3.40
N SER A 11 7.87 -15.53 -3.41
CA SER A 11 8.31 -14.50 -2.45
C SER A 11 7.96 -14.90 -1.02
N MET A 12 6.77 -15.49 -0.83
CA MET A 12 6.27 -15.82 0.49
C MET A 12 7.01 -16.98 1.16
N GLU A 13 7.47 -17.97 0.39
CA GLU A 13 8.34 -19.04 0.88
C GLU A 13 9.78 -18.55 1.12
N ARG A 14 10.30 -17.65 0.29
CA ARG A 14 11.67 -17.13 0.39
C ARG A 14 11.89 -16.21 1.59
N PHE A 15 10.88 -15.41 1.94
CA PHE A 15 10.98 -14.47 3.06
C PHE A 15 10.51 -15.04 4.39
N ALA A 16 10.03 -16.29 4.41
CA ALA A 16 9.52 -16.95 5.61
C ALA A 16 10.55 -17.05 6.75
N SER A 17 11.86 -16.99 6.46
CA SER A 17 12.91 -16.96 7.48
C SER A 17 13.19 -15.57 8.08
N LYS A 18 12.80 -14.48 7.38
CA LYS A 18 13.05 -13.08 7.78
C LYS A 18 11.85 -12.45 8.50
N TYR A 19 10.65 -12.99 8.29
CA TYR A 19 9.40 -12.44 8.84
C TYR A 19 8.63 -13.50 9.61
N ASP A 20 8.05 -13.10 10.75
CA ASP A 20 7.04 -13.90 11.43
C ASP A 20 5.72 -13.82 10.66
N LEU A 21 5.52 -14.77 9.75
CA LEU A 21 4.32 -14.84 8.90
C LEU A 21 3.04 -15.17 9.69
N GLU A 22 3.18 -15.73 10.89
CA GLU A 22 2.08 -16.05 11.80
C GLU A 22 1.80 -14.93 12.80
N PHE A 23 2.64 -13.89 12.84
CA PHE A 23 2.40 -12.69 13.64
C PHE A 23 0.98 -12.19 13.41
N ARG A 24 0.27 -11.96 14.51
CA ARG A 24 -1.12 -11.52 14.51
C ARG A 24 -1.31 -10.42 15.55
N PRO A 25 -1.85 -9.25 15.17
CA PRO A 25 -2.26 -8.25 16.14
C PRO A 25 -3.29 -8.83 17.10
N LYS A 26 -3.23 -8.48 18.39
CA LYS A 26 -4.23 -8.90 19.38
C LYS A 26 -5.63 -8.40 19.02
N THR A 27 -5.72 -7.16 18.54
CA THR A 27 -6.96 -6.49 18.12
C THR A 27 -6.62 -5.36 17.14
N TYR A 28 -7.57 -5.00 16.26
CA TYR A 28 -7.51 -3.76 15.49
C TYR A 28 -8.13 -2.56 16.21
N TRP A 29 -8.82 -2.82 17.33
CA TRP A 29 -9.44 -1.81 18.18
C TRP A 29 -8.78 -1.90 19.55
N PRO A 30 -7.56 -1.36 19.71
CA PRO A 30 -6.97 -1.25 21.04
C PRO A 30 -7.90 -0.43 21.95
N GLU A 31 -7.90 -0.76 23.23
CA GLU A 31 -8.65 0.00 24.25
C GLU A 31 -8.15 1.46 24.34
N VAL A 32 -8.80 2.27 25.18
CA VAL A 32 -8.71 3.74 25.23
C VAL A 32 -7.27 4.30 25.27
N ASP A 33 -6.32 3.52 25.77
CA ASP A 33 -4.90 3.88 25.91
C ASP A 33 -4.22 4.24 24.56
N ASP A 34 -4.83 3.87 23.43
CA ASP A 34 -4.35 4.26 22.10
C ASP A 34 -5.46 4.83 21.19
N ARG A 35 -6.37 5.62 21.78
CA ARG A 35 -7.39 6.39 21.04
C ARG A 35 -6.77 7.29 19.95
N LEU A 36 -5.47 7.58 20.06
CA LEU A 36 -4.73 8.49 19.19
C LEU A 36 -4.27 7.82 17.92
N ARG A 37 -3.66 6.62 18.02
CA ARG A 37 -3.45 5.82 16.82
C ARG A 37 -4.78 5.49 16.17
N TRP A 38 -5.85 5.29 16.95
CA TRP A 38 -7.18 5.11 16.37
C TRP A 38 -7.67 6.34 15.59
N LEU A 39 -7.62 7.55 16.16
CA LEU A 39 -8.02 8.79 15.47
C LEU A 39 -7.18 9.04 14.21
N VAL A 40 -5.85 8.96 14.31
CA VAL A 40 -4.94 9.20 13.19
C VAL A 40 -5.08 8.14 12.09
N SER A 41 -5.39 6.88 12.44
CA SER A 41 -5.63 5.82 11.45
C SER A 41 -6.84 6.08 10.55
N ARG A 42 -7.72 7.00 10.95
CA ARG A 42 -8.94 7.39 10.22
C ARG A 42 -8.75 8.67 9.42
N VAL A 43 -7.60 9.35 9.54
CA VAL A 43 -7.22 10.47 8.68
C VAL A 43 -6.93 9.91 7.30
N LYS A 44 -7.63 10.43 6.29
CA LYS A 44 -7.61 9.89 4.93
C LYS A 44 -6.40 10.37 4.13
N GLY A 45 -6.19 11.68 4.06
CA GLY A 45 -5.05 12.27 3.35
C GLY A 45 -3.70 11.94 3.98
N GLU A 46 -2.74 11.53 3.16
CA GLU A 46 -1.42 11.11 3.63
C GLU A 46 -0.61 12.28 4.18
N ALA A 47 -0.57 13.40 3.46
CA ALA A 47 0.16 14.59 3.92
C ALA A 47 -0.40 15.12 5.25
N ARG A 48 -1.72 15.25 5.35
CA ARG A 48 -2.41 15.66 6.58
C ARG A 48 -2.18 14.69 7.73
N ARG A 49 -2.21 13.39 7.45
CA ARG A 49 -1.90 12.36 8.45
C ARG A 49 -0.48 12.47 8.99
N ARG A 50 0.52 12.63 8.11
CA ARG A 50 1.92 12.77 8.53
C ARG A 50 2.13 14.02 9.38
N GLU A 51 1.51 15.14 9.01
CA GLU A 51 1.54 16.36 9.82
C GLU A 51 0.88 16.15 11.18
N ALA A 52 -0.30 15.53 11.23
CA ALA A 52 -0.98 15.21 12.49
C ALA A 52 -0.11 14.33 13.39
N MET A 53 0.57 13.33 12.81
CA MET A 53 1.51 12.48 13.54
C MET A 53 2.71 13.25 14.09
N ALA A 54 3.36 14.08 13.26
CA ALA A 54 4.50 14.88 13.67
C ALA A 54 4.15 15.83 14.83
N ARG A 55 2.96 16.44 14.78
CA ARG A 55 2.47 17.30 15.87
C ARG A 55 2.24 16.53 17.17
N VAL A 56 1.65 15.33 17.08
CA VAL A 56 1.46 14.46 18.25
C VAL A 56 2.81 14.06 18.86
N GLU A 57 3.80 13.73 18.03
CA GLU A 57 5.15 13.39 18.48
C GLU A 57 5.85 14.57 19.18
N ALA A 58 5.66 15.80 18.67
CA ALA A 58 6.30 16.99 19.20
C ALA A 58 5.62 17.59 20.45
N GLY A 59 4.28 17.57 20.51
CA GLY A 59 3.50 18.31 21.50
C GLY A 59 2.35 17.54 22.14
N GLY A 60 2.27 16.23 21.89
CA GLY A 60 1.13 15.43 22.31
C GLY A 60 -0.18 15.90 21.68
N LEU A 61 -1.31 15.58 22.31
CA LEU A 61 -2.62 15.79 21.69
C LEU A 61 -3.11 17.21 21.63
N ILE A 62 -2.67 18.04 22.56
CA ILE A 62 -3.07 19.44 22.58
C ILE A 62 -2.56 20.20 21.36
N ALA A 63 -1.58 19.64 20.65
CA ALA A 63 -1.06 20.17 19.39
C ALA A 63 -1.96 19.84 18.16
N LEU A 64 -2.93 18.94 18.29
CA LEU A 64 -3.85 18.61 17.20
C LEU A 64 -5.01 19.60 17.12
N GLU A 65 -5.21 20.14 15.92
CA GLU A 65 -6.40 20.91 15.58
C GLU A 65 -7.52 19.98 15.08
N ALA A 66 -8.78 20.32 15.33
CA ALA A 66 -9.93 19.47 15.01
C ALA A 66 -9.95 19.02 13.54
N TRP A 67 -9.70 19.94 12.60
CA TRP A 67 -9.70 19.67 11.16
C TRP A 67 -8.66 18.62 10.75
N MET A 68 -7.58 18.43 11.52
CA MET A 68 -6.54 17.44 11.20
C MET A 68 -7.05 16.02 11.32
N VAL A 69 -8.03 15.78 12.18
CA VAL A 69 -8.61 14.46 12.47
C VAL A 69 -10.01 14.28 11.89
N GLU A 70 -10.54 15.28 11.18
CA GLU A 70 -11.79 15.18 10.43
C GLU A 70 -11.66 14.17 9.30
N GLN A 71 -12.73 13.44 9.00
CA GLN A 71 -12.70 12.48 7.88
C GLN A 71 -12.68 13.21 6.54
N ASP A 72 -13.54 14.21 6.36
CA ASP A 72 -13.61 15.03 5.16
C ASP A 72 -13.38 16.51 5.49
N ILE A 73 -12.33 17.10 4.92
CA ILE A 73 -11.98 18.51 5.05
C ILE A 73 -12.74 19.42 4.06
N GLY A 74 -13.62 18.82 3.24
CA GLY A 74 -14.44 19.49 2.25
C GLY A 74 -13.70 19.84 0.95
N GLU A 75 -14.44 19.89 -0.16
CA GLU A 75 -13.86 20.09 -1.50
C GLU A 75 -13.13 21.45 -1.65
N GLY A 76 -13.55 22.48 -0.90
CA GLY A 76 -12.84 23.77 -0.86
C GLY A 76 -11.38 23.63 -0.41
N SER A 77 -11.17 22.93 0.71
CA SER A 77 -9.85 22.65 1.28
C SER A 77 -9.04 21.70 0.41
N LYS A 78 -9.68 20.64 -0.13
CA LYS A 78 -9.03 19.71 -1.06
C LYS A 78 -8.48 20.43 -2.30
N ARG A 79 -9.27 21.34 -2.90
CA ARG A 79 -8.81 22.17 -4.03
C ARG A 79 -7.72 23.15 -3.64
N ALA A 80 -7.75 23.68 -2.41
CA ALA A 80 -6.67 24.55 -1.93
C ALA A 80 -5.35 23.76 -1.82
N LEU A 81 -5.36 22.56 -1.24
CA LEU A 81 -4.21 21.66 -1.19
C LEU A 81 -3.68 21.34 -2.59
N GLN A 82 -4.58 20.94 -3.50
CA GLN A 82 -4.22 20.59 -4.88
C GLN A 82 -3.56 21.73 -5.66
N ARG A 83 -3.93 22.99 -5.40
CA ARG A 83 -3.29 24.16 -6.02
C ARG A 83 -1.89 24.43 -5.51
N LEU A 84 -1.58 24.03 -4.27
CA LEU A 84 -0.24 24.19 -3.68
C LEU A 84 0.71 23.12 -4.23
N ASP A 85 0.30 21.86 -4.14
CA ASP A 85 0.95 20.71 -4.76
C ASP A 85 -0.14 19.65 -5.01
N PRO A 86 -0.33 19.19 -6.26
CA PRO A 86 -1.32 18.16 -6.58
C PRO A 86 -1.23 16.91 -5.71
N GLY A 87 -0.04 16.55 -5.24
CA GLY A 87 0.22 15.41 -4.37
C GLY A 87 -0.28 15.58 -2.93
N LEU A 88 -0.63 16.79 -2.49
CA LEU A 88 -1.22 17.03 -1.16
C LEU A 88 -2.69 16.59 -1.08
N ARG A 89 -3.34 16.33 -2.22
CA ARG A 89 -4.70 15.76 -2.27
C ARG A 89 -4.70 14.25 -2.07
N GLY A 90 -3.55 13.59 -2.20
CA GLY A 90 -3.38 12.15 -2.03
C GLY A 90 -4.00 11.62 -0.74
N GLY A 91 -5.01 10.78 -0.90
CA GLY A 91 -5.83 10.15 0.12
C GLY A 91 -7.03 10.97 0.60
N GLU A 92 -7.17 12.25 0.27
CA GLU A 92 -8.30 13.07 0.76
C GLU A 92 -9.64 12.71 0.11
N ASP A 93 -9.60 12.06 -1.06
CA ASP A 93 -10.78 11.55 -1.78
C ASP A 93 -11.11 10.09 -1.45
N LEU A 94 -10.37 9.44 -0.55
CA LEU A 94 -10.76 8.14 -0.03
C LEU A 94 -12.18 8.23 0.58
N PRO A 95 -12.99 7.16 0.48
CA PRO A 95 -14.27 7.10 1.18
C PRO A 95 -14.09 7.27 2.69
N ASP A 96 -15.08 7.85 3.35
CA ASP A 96 -15.08 7.92 4.81
C ASP A 96 -15.01 6.53 5.46
N CYS A 97 -14.33 6.44 6.59
CA CYS A 97 -14.34 5.23 7.41
C CYS A 97 -15.74 5.06 8.02
N ALA A 98 -16.31 3.87 7.83
CA ALA A 98 -17.56 3.49 8.46
C ALA A 98 -17.42 3.45 10.00
N ARG A 99 -18.54 3.26 10.71
CA ARG A 99 -18.55 3.18 12.17
C ARG A 99 -17.59 2.07 12.66
N ARG A 100 -16.60 2.46 13.47
CA ARG A 100 -15.52 1.60 14.00
C ARG A 100 -14.65 0.95 12.93
N GLU A 101 -14.71 1.39 11.68
CA GLU A 101 -13.76 0.96 10.67
C GLU A 101 -12.40 1.64 10.88
N VAL A 102 -11.33 0.88 10.66
CA VAL A 102 -9.94 1.35 10.77
C VAL A 102 -9.16 0.90 9.55
N GLU A 103 -8.18 1.71 9.14
CA GLU A 103 -7.20 1.31 8.14
C GLU A 103 -6.16 0.38 8.76
N ILE A 104 -5.98 -0.80 8.18
CA ILE A 104 -5.01 -1.81 8.64
C ILE A 104 -3.77 -1.90 7.76
N ALA A 105 -3.83 -1.40 6.52
CA ALA A 105 -2.66 -1.20 5.67
C ALA A 105 -2.94 -0.06 4.67
N ARG A 106 -1.88 0.64 4.30
CA ARG A 106 -1.88 1.75 3.36
C ARG A 106 -0.88 1.47 2.25
N ILE A 107 -1.30 1.69 1.02
CA ILE A 107 -0.48 1.69 -0.18
C ILE A 107 -0.49 3.12 -0.69
N TRP A 108 0.67 3.77 -0.75
CA TRP A 108 0.81 5.17 -1.15
C TRP A 108 1.70 5.27 -2.39
N PHE A 109 1.15 5.81 -3.47
CA PHE A 109 1.83 5.92 -4.77
C PHE A 109 2.65 7.20 -4.83
N THR A 110 3.84 7.22 -4.24
CA THR A 110 4.61 8.45 -3.96
C THR A 110 5.02 9.27 -5.19
N ARG A 111 5.13 8.63 -6.36
CA ARG A 111 5.69 9.23 -7.58
C ARG A 111 4.65 9.63 -8.62
N THR A 112 3.38 9.36 -8.39
CA THR A 112 2.30 9.86 -9.26
C THR A 112 2.04 11.34 -8.97
N VAL A 113 1.35 12.01 -9.88
CA VAL A 113 1.03 13.45 -9.74
C VAL A 113 0.19 13.72 -8.50
N HIS A 114 -0.82 12.88 -8.24
CA HIS A 114 -1.75 13.07 -7.12
C HIS A 114 -1.34 12.32 -5.86
N ARG A 115 -0.31 11.49 -5.93
CA ARG A 115 0.19 10.65 -4.84
C ARG A 115 -0.92 9.84 -4.18
N GLU A 116 -1.66 9.12 -5.03
CA GLU A 116 -2.88 8.41 -4.66
C GLU A 116 -2.66 7.43 -3.51
N VAL A 117 -3.75 7.12 -2.81
CA VAL A 117 -3.75 6.15 -1.71
C VAL A 117 -4.77 5.06 -1.96
N THR A 118 -4.33 3.82 -1.76
CA THR A 118 -5.19 2.65 -1.57
C THR A 118 -5.12 2.19 -0.12
N SER A 119 -6.28 1.93 0.48
CA SER A 119 -6.48 1.68 1.90
C SER A 119 -7.13 0.32 2.12
N VAL A 120 -6.45 -0.57 2.85
CA VAL A 120 -7.02 -1.83 3.34
C VAL A 120 -7.67 -1.56 4.68
N ARG A 121 -8.97 -1.84 4.82
CA ARG A 121 -9.75 -1.51 6.01
C ARG A 121 -10.36 -2.72 6.67
N ALA A 122 -10.46 -2.66 7.99
CA ALA A 122 -11.12 -3.65 8.82
C ALA A 122 -12.26 -3.02 9.62
N ARG A 123 -13.39 -3.72 9.74
CA ARG A 123 -14.52 -3.31 10.58
C ARG A 123 -15.12 -4.47 11.35
N PRO A 124 -15.64 -4.26 12.57
CA PRO A 124 -16.40 -5.28 13.27
C PRO A 124 -17.70 -5.61 12.53
N ALA A 125 -18.08 -6.88 12.54
CA ALA A 125 -19.33 -7.39 11.97
C ALA A 125 -19.79 -8.64 12.74
N GLY A 126 -20.47 -8.45 13.87
CA GLY A 126 -20.84 -9.54 14.78
C GLY A 126 -19.60 -10.13 15.45
N ASP A 127 -19.46 -11.46 15.39
CA ASP A 127 -18.29 -12.22 15.88
C ASP A 127 -17.12 -12.23 14.89
N ARG A 128 -17.20 -11.44 13.81
CA ARG A 128 -16.19 -11.39 12.74
C ARG A 128 -15.67 -9.98 12.51
N ILE A 129 -14.57 -9.93 11.79
CA ILE A 129 -13.95 -8.76 11.21
C ILE A 129 -14.14 -8.86 9.70
N ARG A 130 -14.74 -7.85 9.08
CA ARG A 130 -14.86 -7.75 7.62
C ARG A 130 -13.78 -6.85 7.06
N TYR A 131 -13.27 -7.23 5.90
CA TYR A 131 -12.23 -6.51 5.18
C TYR A 131 -12.78 -5.90 3.90
N ARG A 132 -12.27 -4.73 3.55
CA ARG A 132 -12.45 -4.14 2.22
C ARG A 132 -11.19 -3.39 1.82
N VAL A 133 -10.99 -3.23 0.52
CA VAL A 133 -10.03 -2.30 -0.05
C VAL A 133 -10.81 -1.15 -0.65
N VAL A 134 -10.28 0.07 -0.51
CA VAL A 134 -10.78 1.26 -1.19
C VAL A 134 -9.63 2.12 -1.67
N ASP A 135 -9.87 2.87 -2.74
CA ASP A 135 -9.01 3.92 -3.24
C ASP A 135 -9.82 5.22 -3.39
N GLU A 136 -9.19 6.25 -3.95
CA GLU A 136 -9.77 7.59 -4.14
C GLU A 136 -10.89 7.64 -5.19
N TYR A 137 -11.02 6.61 -6.03
CA TYR A 137 -11.99 6.61 -7.13
C TYR A 137 -13.27 5.85 -6.78
N CYS A 138 -13.27 5.05 -5.71
CA CYS A 138 -14.40 4.21 -5.28
C CYS A 138 -15.77 4.93 -5.14
N GLU A 139 -15.81 6.23 -4.84
CA GLU A 139 -17.07 6.99 -4.78
C GLU A 139 -17.50 7.56 -6.14
N SER A 140 -16.56 7.72 -7.07
CA SER A 140 -16.76 8.31 -8.39
C SER A 140 -16.95 7.28 -9.51
N THR A 141 -16.55 6.03 -9.27
CA THR A 141 -16.56 4.95 -10.26
C THR A 141 -17.23 3.69 -9.72
N PRO A 142 -18.09 3.00 -10.49
CA PRO A 142 -18.85 1.85 -10.02
C PRO A 142 -18.02 0.56 -10.08
N TYR A 143 -17.04 0.42 -9.20
CA TYR A 143 -16.35 -0.85 -8.97
C TYR A 143 -16.13 -1.14 -7.50
N THR A 144 -15.83 -2.41 -7.21
CA THR A 144 -15.51 -2.87 -5.86
C THR A 144 -14.35 -3.84 -5.90
N PHE A 145 -13.42 -3.69 -4.96
CA PHE A 145 -12.37 -4.68 -4.78
C PHE A 145 -12.92 -6.00 -4.25
N ALA A 146 -12.55 -7.10 -4.90
CA ALA A 146 -12.68 -8.44 -4.36
C ALA A 146 -11.40 -8.79 -3.59
N VAL A 147 -11.58 -9.21 -2.33
CA VAL A 147 -10.47 -9.54 -1.41
C VAL A 147 -10.64 -10.92 -0.82
N THR A 148 -9.53 -11.59 -0.54
CA THR A 148 -9.50 -12.88 0.14
C THR A 148 -8.50 -12.84 1.31
N PRO A 149 -8.94 -13.12 2.56
CA PRO A 149 -10.31 -13.43 2.97
C PRO A 149 -11.21 -12.18 3.05
N LYS A 150 -12.52 -12.34 2.81
CA LYS A 150 -13.51 -11.25 3.03
C LYS A 150 -13.79 -10.98 4.51
N SER A 151 -13.57 -11.98 5.37
CA SER A 151 -13.73 -11.84 6.82
C SER A 151 -13.02 -12.93 7.60
N SER A 152 -12.69 -12.66 8.86
CA SER A 152 -12.14 -13.64 9.82
C SER A 152 -12.65 -13.38 11.24
N ARG A 153 -12.49 -14.32 12.16
CA ARG A 153 -12.87 -14.15 13.58
C ARG A 153 -11.84 -13.37 14.41
N LEU A 154 -10.59 -13.43 13.99
CA LEU A 154 -9.44 -12.79 14.62
C LEU A 154 -8.74 -11.90 13.58
N PRO A 155 -7.98 -10.87 13.99
CA PRO A 155 -7.13 -10.08 13.08
C PRO A 155 -6.30 -10.96 12.15
N LEU A 156 -6.07 -10.57 10.90
CA LEU A 156 -5.27 -11.37 9.96
C LEU A 156 -3.88 -11.68 10.52
N THR A 157 -3.31 -12.84 10.18
CA THR A 157 -1.85 -13.00 10.31
C THR A 157 -1.13 -12.09 9.32
N PHE A 158 0.16 -11.87 9.52
CA PHE A 158 0.99 -11.12 8.58
C PHE A 158 0.89 -11.71 7.16
N ARG A 159 0.99 -13.04 7.04
CA ARG A 159 0.75 -13.77 5.79
C ARG A 159 -0.60 -13.46 5.16
N GLN A 160 -1.67 -13.51 5.95
CA GLN A 160 -3.02 -13.28 5.44
C GLN A 160 -3.24 -11.84 4.98
N LEU A 161 -2.59 -10.86 5.62
CA LEU A 161 -2.63 -9.47 5.16
C LEU A 161 -1.89 -9.31 3.83
N VAL A 162 -0.66 -9.82 3.73
CA VAL A 162 0.13 -9.76 2.48
C VAL A 162 -0.64 -10.43 1.35
N ASN A 163 -1.15 -11.65 1.55
CA ASN A 163 -1.96 -12.34 0.55
C ASN A 163 -3.21 -11.53 0.17
N LEU A 164 -3.85 -10.83 1.12
CA LEU A 164 -4.99 -9.97 0.80
C LEU A 164 -4.58 -8.83 -0.14
N ILE A 165 -3.44 -8.17 0.13
CA ILE A 165 -2.92 -7.07 -0.70
C ILE A 165 -2.50 -7.57 -2.08
N ASP A 166 -1.82 -8.71 -2.14
CA ASP A 166 -1.22 -9.24 -3.37
C ASP A 166 -2.22 -9.96 -4.27
N THR A 167 -3.40 -10.32 -3.73
CA THR A 167 -4.47 -11.00 -4.50
C THR A 167 -5.75 -10.17 -4.67
N ALA A 168 -5.82 -8.95 -4.14
CA ALA A 168 -6.98 -8.10 -4.33
C ALA A 168 -7.18 -7.82 -5.83
N THR A 169 -8.41 -7.97 -6.33
CA THR A 169 -8.77 -7.71 -7.72
C THR A 169 -9.93 -6.73 -7.81
N VAL A 170 -10.15 -6.18 -8.99
CA VAL A 170 -11.41 -5.52 -9.36
C VAL A 170 -12.01 -6.35 -10.50
N PRO A 171 -13.03 -7.19 -10.22
CA PRO A 171 -13.60 -8.08 -11.24
C PRO A 171 -14.09 -7.32 -12.47
N GLY A 172 -13.62 -7.73 -13.65
CA GLY A 172 -13.96 -7.07 -14.92
C GLY A 172 -13.39 -5.67 -15.10
N GLY A 173 -12.48 -5.24 -14.21
CA GLY A 173 -11.78 -3.97 -14.30
C GLY A 173 -10.31 -4.13 -14.68
N TRP A 174 -9.57 -3.02 -14.60
CA TRP A 174 -8.14 -2.94 -14.89
C TRP A 174 -7.26 -3.83 -13.97
N PHE A 175 -7.83 -4.28 -12.84
CA PHE A 175 -7.14 -5.07 -11.80
C PHE A 175 -7.46 -6.58 -11.85
N ASP A 176 -7.91 -7.12 -12.98
CA ASP A 176 -8.28 -8.55 -13.07
C ASP A 176 -7.06 -9.49 -12.89
N GLY A 177 -5.85 -8.98 -13.12
CA GLY A 177 -4.57 -9.67 -12.87
C GLY A 177 -4.18 -9.80 -11.38
N GLY A 178 -4.87 -9.07 -10.49
CA GLY A 178 -4.67 -9.11 -9.04
C GLY A 178 -3.42 -8.38 -8.52
N GLY A 179 -3.53 -7.87 -7.30
CA GLY A 179 -2.46 -7.25 -6.55
C GLY A 179 -2.52 -5.72 -6.53
N LEU A 180 -2.26 -5.13 -5.37
CA LEU A 180 -2.27 -3.67 -5.17
C LEU A 180 -0.88 -3.02 -5.31
N VAL A 181 0.19 -3.83 -5.49
CA VAL A 181 1.58 -3.35 -5.53
C VAL A 181 2.30 -3.86 -6.77
N LEU A 182 2.54 -5.18 -6.85
CA LEU A 182 3.31 -5.79 -7.94
C LEU A 182 2.70 -5.49 -9.32
N LEU A 183 1.37 -5.51 -9.42
CA LEU A 183 0.65 -5.16 -10.65
C LEU A 183 1.02 -3.76 -11.16
N PHE A 184 1.12 -2.77 -10.26
CA PHE A 184 1.46 -1.40 -10.63
C PHE A 184 2.93 -1.27 -11.03
N TRP A 185 3.85 -1.95 -10.35
CA TRP A 185 5.24 -2.00 -10.79
C TRP A 185 5.37 -2.62 -12.18
N ASP A 186 4.68 -3.74 -12.45
CA ASP A 186 4.68 -4.36 -13.78
C ASP A 186 4.05 -3.46 -14.85
N ASP A 187 2.98 -2.74 -14.51
CA ASP A 187 2.30 -1.83 -15.43
C ASP A 187 3.13 -0.58 -15.75
N TRP A 188 3.72 0.06 -14.74
CA TRP A 188 4.59 1.23 -14.93
C TRP A 188 5.89 0.90 -15.65
N MET A 189 6.35 -0.35 -15.58
CA MET A 189 7.47 -0.82 -16.38
C MET A 189 7.15 -0.99 -17.87
N ARG A 190 5.89 -0.87 -18.31
CA ARG A 190 5.52 -0.97 -19.73
C ARG A 190 6.09 0.21 -20.51
N GLY A 191 7.33 0.08 -20.96
CA GLY A 191 8.08 1.11 -21.69
C GLY A 191 9.40 1.50 -21.03
N GLU A 192 9.65 1.05 -19.81
CA GLU A 192 10.91 1.25 -19.09
C GLU A 192 11.76 -0.03 -19.12
N ARG A 193 13.09 0.13 -19.02
CA ARG A 193 14.04 -1.01 -19.07
C ARG A 193 14.73 -1.29 -17.75
N ASP A 194 14.72 -0.34 -16.84
CA ASP A 194 15.39 -0.46 -15.54
C ASP A 194 14.38 -0.40 -14.41
N ARG A 195 14.14 -1.56 -13.78
CA ARG A 195 13.22 -1.72 -12.64
C ARG A 195 13.61 -0.86 -11.44
N GLU A 196 14.90 -0.54 -11.28
CA GLU A 196 15.38 0.28 -10.17
C GLU A 196 14.87 1.73 -10.22
N THR A 197 14.46 2.23 -11.39
CA THR A 197 13.83 3.55 -11.51
C THR A 197 12.51 3.66 -10.75
N GLN A 198 11.85 2.52 -10.50
CA GLN A 198 10.61 2.42 -9.72
C GLN A 198 10.87 2.33 -8.22
N ARG A 199 12.13 2.39 -7.76
CA ARG A 199 12.44 2.34 -6.33
C ARG A 199 11.76 3.49 -5.60
N GLY A 200 11.05 3.13 -4.53
CA GLY A 200 10.30 4.07 -3.71
C GLY A 200 9.07 4.66 -4.39
N SER A 201 8.62 4.14 -5.54
CA SER A 201 7.39 4.58 -6.24
C SER A 201 6.10 4.24 -5.50
N ILE A 202 6.16 3.22 -4.65
CA ILE A 202 5.06 2.77 -3.80
C ILE A 202 5.62 2.57 -2.39
N GLU A 203 5.01 3.20 -1.40
CA GLU A 203 5.24 2.93 0.02
C GLU A 203 4.07 2.11 0.57
N VAL A 204 4.36 0.99 1.23
CA VAL A 204 3.34 0.18 1.89
C VAL A 204 3.58 0.19 3.40
N SER A 205 2.58 0.58 4.17
CA SER A 205 2.74 0.74 5.62
C SER A 205 1.55 0.23 6.41
N SER A 206 1.79 -0.11 7.67
CA SER A 206 0.74 -0.48 8.60
C SER A 206 1.12 -0.13 10.03
N ARG A 207 0.14 0.38 10.80
CA ARG A 207 0.28 0.56 12.25
C ARG A 207 0.11 -0.74 13.03
N PHE A 208 -0.56 -1.73 12.45
CA PHE A 208 -0.82 -3.02 13.09
C PHE A 208 0.23 -4.08 12.72
N TYR A 209 0.89 -3.92 11.58
CA TYR A 209 1.91 -4.83 11.05
C TYR A 209 3.21 -4.04 10.82
N PRO A 210 4.05 -3.84 11.87
CA PRO A 210 5.22 -2.96 11.80
C PRO A 210 6.26 -3.35 10.74
N ARG A 211 6.26 -4.63 10.33
CA ARG A 211 7.21 -5.19 9.36
C ARG A 211 6.72 -5.09 7.90
N LEU A 212 5.55 -4.49 7.64
CA LEU A 212 4.95 -4.47 6.30
C LEU A 212 5.76 -3.62 5.30
N SER A 213 6.35 -2.51 5.71
CA SER A 213 7.22 -1.70 4.83
C SER A 213 8.43 -2.50 4.37
N ALA A 214 9.17 -3.06 5.32
CA ALA A 214 10.34 -3.89 5.04
C ALA A 214 10.01 -5.09 4.13
N TRP A 215 8.82 -5.68 4.29
CA TRP A 215 8.37 -6.76 3.39
C TRP A 215 8.30 -6.31 1.94
N TYR A 216 7.68 -5.16 1.66
CA TYR A 216 7.55 -4.67 0.30
C TYR A 216 8.86 -4.07 -0.25
N GLU A 217 9.78 -3.63 0.62
CA GLU A 217 11.16 -3.31 0.23
C GLU A 217 11.90 -4.57 -0.27
N ASP A 218 11.81 -5.69 0.46
CA ASP A 218 12.40 -6.96 0.02
C ASP A 218 11.72 -7.51 -1.24
N ALA A 219 10.39 -7.39 -1.32
CA ALA A 219 9.62 -7.79 -2.51
C ALA A 219 10.04 -6.98 -3.74
N PHE A 220 10.33 -5.68 -3.57
CA PHE A 220 10.87 -4.85 -4.64
C PHE A 220 12.26 -5.34 -5.09
N GLU A 221 13.16 -5.66 -4.17
CA GLU A 221 14.49 -6.20 -4.49
C GLU A 221 14.43 -7.55 -5.21
N GLU A 222 13.50 -8.42 -4.83
CA GLU A 222 13.25 -9.66 -5.56
C GLU A 222 12.71 -9.40 -6.96
N TRP A 223 11.69 -8.54 -7.07
CA TRP A 223 11.13 -8.16 -8.35
C TRP A 223 12.19 -7.56 -9.28
N CYS A 224 13.11 -6.73 -8.78
CA CYS A 224 14.25 -6.23 -9.59
C CYS A 224 15.18 -7.36 -10.06
N ARG A 225 15.48 -8.35 -9.20
CA ARG A 225 16.34 -9.50 -9.54
C ARG A 225 15.73 -10.42 -10.60
N GLU A 226 14.40 -10.62 -10.59
CA GLU A 226 13.74 -11.47 -11.59
C GLU A 226 13.87 -10.95 -13.03
N ALA A 227 14.03 -9.63 -13.23
CA ALA A 227 14.30 -9.04 -14.54
C ALA A 227 15.75 -9.22 -15.01
N ASN A 228 16.66 -9.57 -14.11
CA ASN A 228 18.09 -9.63 -14.41
C ASN A 228 18.69 -10.94 -13.86
N PRO A 229 18.37 -12.10 -14.47
CA PRO A 229 18.74 -13.41 -13.92
C PRO A 229 20.25 -13.70 -13.90
N ASN A 230 21.13 -12.80 -14.41
CA ASN A 230 22.58 -12.94 -14.33
C ASN A 230 23.36 -11.62 -14.57
N PRO A 231 23.98 -10.98 -13.56
CA PRO A 231 24.97 -9.92 -13.81
C PRO A 231 26.37 -10.44 -14.17
N ALA A 232 26.65 -11.74 -14.01
CA ALA A 232 27.98 -12.34 -14.18
C ALA A 232 28.29 -12.84 -15.61
N GLY A 233 27.44 -12.53 -16.60
CA GLY A 233 27.58 -13.04 -17.98
C GLY A 233 27.88 -11.99 -19.05
N ARG A 234 28.12 -10.72 -18.70
CA ARG A 234 28.52 -9.69 -19.67
C ARG A 234 30.04 -9.61 -19.79
N GLU A 235 30.67 -10.70 -20.19
CA GLU A 235 32.00 -10.60 -20.80
C GLU A 235 31.82 -10.19 -22.26
N ARG A 236 32.60 -9.19 -22.66
CA ARG A 236 32.43 -8.42 -23.89
C ARG A 236 32.48 -9.32 -25.12
N ALA A 237 31.39 -9.38 -25.89
CA ALA A 237 31.50 -9.71 -27.31
C ALA A 237 32.23 -8.55 -27.99
N ALA A 238 33.56 -8.68 -28.10
CA ALA A 238 34.36 -7.84 -28.98
C ALA A 238 33.87 -8.04 -30.42
N ALA A 239 33.56 -6.95 -31.10
CA ALA A 239 33.24 -6.97 -32.53
C ALA A 239 34.46 -7.44 -33.32
N PRO A 240 34.34 -8.40 -34.26
CA PRO A 240 35.43 -8.75 -35.15
C PRO A 240 35.49 -7.70 -36.27
N GLY A 241 36.51 -6.85 -36.26
CA GLY A 241 36.71 -5.87 -37.31
C GLY A 241 38.05 -5.17 -37.18
N ASP A 242 39.11 -5.86 -37.58
CA ASP A 242 40.21 -5.25 -38.35
C ASP A 242 41.14 -6.34 -38.88
N ARG A 243 41.20 -6.49 -40.20
CA ARG A 243 42.42 -6.95 -40.88
C ARG A 243 42.91 -5.77 -41.72
N PRO A 244 44.18 -5.35 -41.58
CA PRO A 244 44.77 -4.42 -42.52
C PRO A 244 45.09 -5.13 -43.84
N GLU A 245 45.14 -4.32 -44.89
CA GLU A 245 45.38 -4.65 -46.31
C GLU A 245 46.61 -5.50 -46.58
#